data_AF-A0A401HAZ5-F1
#
_entry.id   AF-A0A401HAZ5-F1
#
_cell.length_a   1.000
_cell.length_b   1.000
_cell.length_c   1.000
_cell.angle_alpha   90.00
_cell.angle_beta   90.00
_cell.angle_gamma   90.00
#
_symmetry.space_group_name_H-M   'P 1'
#
loop_
_entity.id
_entity.type
_entity.pdbx_description
1 polymer ?
#
loop_
_entity_poly.entity_id
_entity_poly.type
_entity_poly.pdbx_seq_one_letter_code
_entity_poly.pdbx_strand_id
1 'polypeptide(L)'
;MSDDAVEVLVFADRTLQAPLEEVLSSFSRERGVNVSYVYGSSGFVLAQLELRGKGDLYVSDGWEFAVKGVEEGLLDKEYFTVVGCIRLSLIVEKGNPKGVSSLRDALERDDVTVALGNPEHVTAGVLAWRVLEDLGLEEAAVKGIGSGR
;
A
#
# COMPACT_ATOMS: atom_id res chain seq x y z
N MET A 1 -12.10 28.13 -28.72
CA MET A 1 -13.20 27.61 -27.88
C MET A 1 -12.54 26.62 -26.94
N SER A 2 -12.53 26.93 -25.65
CA SER A 2 -11.75 26.22 -24.62
C SER A 2 -12.36 24.86 -24.32
N ASP A 3 -11.64 23.80 -24.70
CA ASP A 3 -11.97 22.39 -24.48
C ASP A 3 -11.43 21.97 -23.09
N ASP A 4 -12.02 22.49 -22.00
CA ASP A 4 -11.66 22.05 -20.65
C ASP A 4 -12.34 20.70 -20.37
N ALA A 5 -11.74 19.63 -20.88
CA ALA A 5 -12.14 18.26 -20.54
C ALA A 5 -12.03 18.08 -19.01
N VAL A 6 -13.09 17.55 -18.39
CA VAL A 6 -13.14 17.29 -16.95
C VAL A 6 -11.97 16.38 -16.57
N GLU A 7 -11.16 16.82 -15.61
CA GLU A 7 -10.02 16.07 -15.08
C GLU A 7 -10.43 15.36 -13.79
N VAL A 8 -10.15 14.06 -13.71
CA VAL A 8 -10.30 13.23 -12.51
C VAL A 8 -8.92 12.93 -11.98
N LEU A 9 -8.63 13.38 -10.76
CA LEU A 9 -7.36 13.17 -10.09
C LEU A 9 -7.44 12.00 -9.11
N VAL A 10 -6.65 10.97 -9.39
CA VAL A 10 -6.61 9.71 -8.64
C VAL A 10 -5.31 9.62 -7.83
N PHE A 11 -5.42 9.41 -6.53
CA PHE A 11 -4.33 9.08 -5.63
C PHE A 11 -4.36 7.58 -5.36
N ALA A 12 -3.33 6.86 -5.78
CA ALA A 12 -3.38 5.41 -5.76
C ALA A 12 -2.09 4.75 -5.26
N ASP A 13 -2.25 3.63 -4.55
CA ASP A 13 -1.13 2.76 -4.24
C ASP A 13 -0.52 2.23 -5.55
N ARG A 14 0.81 2.27 -5.66
CA ARG A 14 1.54 1.83 -6.86
C ARG A 14 1.32 0.35 -7.17
N THR A 15 1.06 -0.48 -6.17
CA THR A 15 0.76 -1.90 -6.37
C THR A 15 -0.52 -2.12 -7.18
N LEU A 16 -1.42 -1.13 -7.22
CA LEU A 16 -2.70 -1.16 -7.92
C LEU A 16 -2.66 -0.51 -9.31
N GLN A 17 -1.49 -0.02 -9.76
CA GLN A 17 -1.37 0.77 -10.99
C GLN A 17 -1.91 0.03 -12.23
N ALA A 18 -1.45 -1.19 -12.48
CA ALA A 18 -1.86 -1.95 -13.66
C ALA A 18 -3.38 -2.18 -13.75
N PRO A 19 -4.06 -2.72 -12.70
CA PRO A 19 -5.51 -2.88 -12.76
C PRO A 19 -6.28 -1.56 -12.76
N LEU A 20 -5.78 -0.51 -12.10
CA LEU A 20 -6.44 0.80 -12.11
C LEU A 20 -6.39 1.46 -13.49
N GLU A 21 -5.23 1.47 -14.15
CA GLU A 21 -5.09 2.04 -15.49
C GLU A 21 -5.97 1.30 -16.50
N GLU A 22 -6.07 -0.03 -16.41
CA GLU A 22 -6.98 -0.82 -17.24
C GLU A 22 -8.43 -0.36 -17.08
N VAL A 23 -8.94 -0.31 -15.85
CA VAL A 23 -10.33 0.06 -15.55
C VAL A 23 -10.61 1.52 -15.90
N LEU A 24 -9.73 2.44 -15.50
CA LEU A 24 -9.93 3.88 -15.66
C LEU A 24 -9.70 4.36 -17.10
N SER A 25 -8.94 3.61 -17.92
CA SER A 25 -8.86 3.89 -19.37
C SER A 25 -10.20 3.70 -20.06
N SER A 26 -10.99 2.69 -19.65
CA SER A 26 -12.33 2.45 -20.19
C SER A 26 -13.30 3.52 -19.69
N PHE A 27 -13.26 3.85 -18.40
CA PHE A 27 -14.03 4.95 -17.84
C PHE A 27 -13.76 6.30 -18.53
N SER A 28 -12.49 6.64 -18.75
CA SER A 28 -12.05 7.86 -19.44
C SER A 28 -12.66 7.96 -20.84
N ARG A 29 -12.61 6.88 -21.63
CA ARG A 29 -13.22 6.82 -22.97
C ARG A 29 -14.74 6.94 -22.95
N GLU A 30 -15.40 6.25 -22.03
CA GLU A 30 -16.86 6.22 -21.95
C GLU A 30 -17.46 7.53 -21.45
N ARG A 31 -16.74 8.24 -20.56
CA ARG A 31 -17.21 9.48 -19.95
C ARG A 31 -16.64 10.75 -20.59
N GLY A 32 -15.64 10.62 -21.47
CA GLY A 32 -14.99 11.76 -22.09
C GLY A 32 -14.22 12.62 -21.08
N VAL A 33 -13.63 11.98 -20.07
CA VAL A 33 -12.87 12.65 -19.00
C VAL A 33 -11.40 12.27 -19.06
N ASN A 34 -10.52 13.18 -18.64
CA ASN A 34 -9.10 12.89 -18.49
C ASN A 34 -8.83 12.36 -17.09
N VAL A 35 -8.01 11.32 -16.96
CA VAL A 35 -7.62 10.76 -15.67
C VAL A 35 -6.13 11.02 -15.42
N SER A 36 -5.84 11.69 -14.32
CA SER A 36 -4.48 11.98 -13.84
C SER A 36 -4.21 11.18 -12.57
N TYR A 37 -2.97 10.75 -12.38
CA TYR A 37 -2.60 9.85 -11.29
C TYR A 37 -1.47 10.40 -10.42
N VAL A 38 -1.55 10.12 -9.13
CA VAL A 38 -0.46 10.24 -8.16
C VAL A 38 -0.23 8.86 -7.56
N TYR A 39 0.88 8.22 -7.92
CA TYR A 39 1.24 6.88 -7.45
C TYR A 39 2.35 6.88 -6.41
N GLY A 40 2.16 6.11 -5.34
CA GLY A 40 3.16 5.88 -4.29
C GLY A 40 2.68 4.81 -3.32
N SER A 41 3.23 4.77 -2.11
CA SER A 41 2.64 3.90 -1.07
C SER A 41 1.38 4.55 -0.49
N SER A 42 0.47 3.73 0.03
CA SER A 42 -0.81 4.18 0.60
C SER A 42 -0.71 5.35 1.58
N GLY A 43 0.25 5.33 2.51
CA GLY A 43 0.50 6.45 3.44
C GLY A 43 1.08 7.69 2.75
N PHE A 44 1.98 7.49 1.78
CA PHE A 44 2.56 8.59 1.01
C PHE A 44 1.48 9.31 0.19
N VAL A 45 0.64 8.58 -0.54
CA VAL A 45 -0.39 9.20 -1.40
C VAL A 45 -1.50 9.85 -0.58
N LEU A 46 -1.80 9.36 0.63
CA LEU A 46 -2.70 10.04 1.57
C LEU A 46 -2.13 11.38 2.04
N ALA A 47 -0.85 11.42 2.41
CA ALA A 47 -0.18 12.67 2.76
C ALA A 47 -0.12 13.65 1.57
N GLN A 48 0.05 13.15 0.35
CA GLN A 48 -0.02 14.00 -0.85
C GLN A 48 -1.44 14.54 -1.08
N LEU A 49 -2.48 13.75 -0.83
CA LEU A 49 -3.88 14.20 -0.90
C LEU A 49 -4.14 15.32 0.10
N GLU A 50 -3.71 15.15 1.36
CA GLU A 50 -3.82 16.16 2.41
C GLU A 50 -3.11 17.46 2.01
N LEU A 51 -1.83 17.39 1.60
CA LEU A 51 -1.05 18.55 1.20
C LEU A 51 -1.65 19.28 -0.02
N ARG A 52 -2.25 18.54 -0.95
CA ARG A 52 -2.86 19.12 -2.15
C ARG A 52 -4.22 19.75 -1.84
N GLY A 53 -4.95 19.22 -0.86
CA GLY A 53 -6.30 19.67 -0.48
C GLY A 53 -7.37 19.43 -1.56
N LYS A 54 -7.07 18.67 -2.61
CA LYS A 54 -8.01 18.29 -3.67
C LYS A 54 -7.66 16.97 -4.33
N GLY A 55 -8.67 16.17 -4.62
CA GLY A 55 -8.59 14.89 -5.34
C GLY A 55 -9.98 14.29 -5.48
N ASP A 56 -10.16 13.40 -6.45
CA ASP A 56 -11.48 12.83 -6.77
C ASP A 56 -11.59 11.38 -6.30
N LEU A 57 -10.46 10.65 -6.27
CA LEU A 57 -10.44 9.25 -5.87
C LEU A 57 -9.15 8.92 -5.11
N TYR A 58 -9.30 8.25 -3.97
CA TYR A 58 -8.20 7.63 -3.24
C TYR A 58 -8.36 6.10 -3.30
N VAL A 59 -7.34 5.40 -3.77
CA VAL A 59 -7.32 3.94 -3.87
C VAL A 59 -6.09 3.39 -3.16
N SER A 60 -6.30 2.62 -2.10
CA SER A 60 -5.23 2.05 -1.29
C SER A 60 -5.36 0.54 -1.23
N ASP A 61 -4.22 -0.15 -1.13
CA ASP A 61 -4.16 -1.57 -0.80
C ASP A 61 -4.25 -1.83 0.72
N GLY A 62 -4.23 -0.77 1.53
CA GLY A 62 -4.22 -0.78 2.98
C GLY A 62 -5.47 -0.18 3.60
N TRP A 63 -6.23 -1.03 4.28
CA TRP A 63 -7.40 -0.66 5.06
C TRP A 63 -7.11 0.46 6.05
N GLU A 64 -5.95 0.40 6.72
CA GLU A 64 -5.54 1.31 7.78
C GLU A 64 -5.39 2.75 7.30
N PHE A 65 -4.84 2.95 6.10
CA PHE A 65 -4.68 4.29 5.53
C PHE A 65 -6.00 4.86 5.02
N ALA A 66 -6.85 4.02 4.42
CA ALA A 66 -8.18 4.45 4.00
C ALA A 66 -9.05 4.84 5.22
N VAL A 67 -9.02 4.07 6.32
CA VAL A 67 -9.70 4.42 7.58
C VAL A 67 -9.14 5.70 8.17
N LYS A 68 -7.81 5.83 8.25
CA LYS A 68 -7.16 7.06 8.73
C LYS A 68 -7.62 8.28 7.94
N GLY A 69 -7.68 8.21 6.60
CA GLY A 69 -8.17 9.30 5.76
C GLY A 69 -9.62 9.68 6.04
N VAL A 70 -10.49 8.72 6.37
CA VAL A 70 -11.87 9.01 6.80
C VAL A 70 -11.90 9.68 8.18
N GLU A 71 -11.12 9.18 9.13
CA GLU A 71 -11.05 9.73 10.50
C GLU A 71 -10.49 11.15 10.53
N GLU A 72 -9.54 11.46 9.65
CA GLU A 72 -8.95 12.80 9.48
C GLU A 72 -9.81 13.74 8.62
N GLY A 73 -10.94 13.25 8.08
CA GLY A 73 -11.85 14.05 7.24
C GLY A 73 -11.31 14.35 5.83
N LEU A 74 -10.29 13.63 5.39
CA LEU A 74 -9.73 13.71 4.03
C LEU A 74 -10.54 12.92 3.01
N LEU A 75 -11.25 11.88 3.48
CA LEU A 75 -12.05 10.97 2.66
C LEU A 75 -13.49 10.95 3.15
N ASP A 76 -14.43 10.92 2.22
CA ASP A 76 -15.85 10.79 2.54
C ASP A 76 -16.20 9.33 2.85
N LYS A 77 -16.72 9.10 4.05
CA LYS A 77 -17.15 7.78 4.51
C LYS A 77 -18.29 7.20 3.67
N GLU A 78 -19.14 8.05 3.07
CA GLU A 78 -20.27 7.61 2.25
C GLU A 78 -19.80 6.83 1.01
N TYR A 79 -18.65 7.21 0.44
CA TYR A 79 -18.09 6.60 -0.77
C TYR A 79 -17.04 5.53 -0.49
N PHE A 80 -16.81 5.19 0.79
CA PHE A 80 -15.85 4.17 1.17
C PHE A 80 -16.31 2.78 0.73
N THR A 81 -15.53 2.11 -0.13
CA THR A 81 -15.86 0.78 -0.65
C THR A 81 -14.63 -0.14 -0.64
N VAL A 82 -14.80 -1.36 -0.11
CA VAL A 82 -13.78 -2.42 -0.22
C VAL A 82 -14.00 -3.18 -1.52
N VAL A 83 -13.02 -3.14 -2.41
CA VAL A 83 -13.08 -3.75 -3.75
C VAL A 83 -12.16 -4.97 -3.91
N GLY A 84 -11.37 -5.30 -2.89
CA GLY A 84 -10.43 -6.41 -2.92
C GLY A 84 -9.74 -6.65 -1.58
N CYS A 85 -8.93 -7.72 -1.52
CA CYS A 85 -8.17 -8.11 -0.35
C CYS A 85 -6.74 -8.47 -0.75
N ILE A 86 -5.79 -8.18 0.14
CA ILE A 86 -4.39 -8.61 0.02
C ILE A 86 -4.08 -9.74 0.99
N ARG A 87 -3.05 -10.53 0.70
CA ARG A 87 -2.54 -11.58 1.59
C ARG A 87 -1.08 -11.32 1.91
N LEU A 88 -0.78 -11.06 3.18
CA LEU A 88 0.60 -11.00 3.66
C LEU A 88 1.25 -12.39 3.52
N SER A 89 2.45 -12.43 2.95
CA SER A 89 3.18 -13.68 2.70
C SER A 89 4.66 -13.49 3.01
N LEU A 90 5.29 -14.51 3.60
CA LEU A 90 6.75 -14.60 3.69
C LEU A 90 7.28 -15.07 2.33
N ILE A 91 8.05 -14.20 1.67
CA ILE A 91 8.63 -14.48 0.35
C ILE A 91 10.12 -14.78 0.53
N VAL A 92 10.59 -15.85 -0.10
CA VAL A 92 11.99 -16.28 -0.09
C VAL A 92 12.52 -16.35 -1.52
N GLU A 93 13.85 -16.42 -1.67
CA GLU A 93 14.47 -16.63 -2.97
C GLU A 93 13.97 -17.92 -3.63
N LYS A 94 13.83 -17.91 -4.97
CA LYS A 94 13.34 -19.05 -5.74
C LYS A 94 14.18 -20.29 -5.43
N GLY A 95 13.50 -21.39 -5.08
CA GLY A 95 14.13 -22.65 -4.69
C GLY A 95 14.51 -22.73 -3.20
N ASN A 96 14.33 -21.65 -2.44
CA ASN A 96 14.59 -21.56 -1.01
C ASN A 96 16.00 -22.09 -0.62
N PRO A 97 17.08 -21.49 -1.15
CA PRO A 97 18.45 -22.02 -0.96
C PRO A 97 18.89 -22.06 0.49
N LYS A 98 18.33 -21.21 1.35
CA LYS A 98 18.59 -21.19 2.80
C LYS A 98 17.64 -22.09 3.60
N GLY A 99 16.66 -22.74 2.95
CA GLY A 99 15.72 -23.65 3.62
C GLY A 99 14.85 -22.97 4.67
N VAL A 100 14.50 -21.69 4.48
CA VAL A 100 13.63 -20.94 5.40
C VAL A 100 12.25 -21.58 5.45
N SER A 101 11.80 -21.94 6.64
CA SER A 101 10.59 -22.73 6.88
C SER A 101 9.48 -21.97 7.62
N SER A 102 9.84 -20.90 8.32
CA SER A 102 8.90 -20.04 9.05
C SER A 102 9.46 -18.63 9.26
N LEU A 103 8.61 -17.70 9.73
CA LEU A 103 9.04 -16.36 10.09
C LEU A 103 10.03 -16.37 11.26
N ARG A 104 9.78 -17.19 12.29
CA ARG A 104 10.68 -17.34 13.44
C ARG A 104 12.06 -17.85 13.02
N ASP A 105 12.08 -18.89 12.20
CA ASP A 105 13.31 -19.44 11.58
C ASP A 105 14.06 -18.35 10.80
N ALA A 106 13.35 -17.53 10.02
CA ALA A 106 13.97 -16.42 9.29
C ALA A 106 14.58 -15.33 10.20
N LEU A 107 13.98 -15.07 11.37
CA LEU A 107 14.39 -14.00 12.29
C LEU A 107 15.51 -14.41 13.24
N GLU A 108 15.59 -15.69 13.62
CA GLU A 108 16.57 -16.20 14.59
C GLU A 108 17.91 -16.58 13.93
N ARG A 109 17.97 -16.61 12.60
CA ARG A 109 19.13 -17.07 11.82
C ARG A 109 20.04 -15.93 11.36
N ASP A 110 21.32 -16.02 11.70
CA ASP A 110 22.33 -15.02 11.31
C ASP A 110 22.66 -15.03 9.80
N ASP A 111 22.39 -16.14 9.10
CA ASP A 111 22.61 -16.25 7.65
C ASP A 111 21.42 -15.72 6.83
N VAL A 112 20.34 -15.27 7.48
CA VAL A 112 19.13 -14.74 6.84
C VAL A 112 18.98 -13.26 7.18
N THR A 113 18.72 -12.43 6.17
CA THR A 113 18.33 -11.04 6.38
C THR A 113 16.86 -10.90 6.03
N VAL A 114 16.06 -10.41 6.97
CA VAL A 114 14.64 -10.15 6.74
C VAL A 114 14.44 -8.69 6.38
N ALA A 115 13.77 -8.45 5.25
CA ALA A 115 13.34 -7.11 4.84
C ALA A 115 11.87 -6.93 5.21
N LEU A 116 11.56 -5.86 5.94
CA LEU A 116 10.20 -5.47 6.29
C LEU A 116 9.90 -4.08 5.74
N GLY A 117 8.65 -3.87 5.32
CA GLY A 117 8.17 -2.56 4.92
C GLY A 117 8.12 -1.60 6.11
N ASN A 118 8.37 -0.30 5.88
CA ASN A 118 8.18 0.72 6.91
C ASN A 118 6.67 0.87 7.22
N PRO A 119 6.20 0.54 8.45
CA PRO A 119 4.78 0.61 8.81
C PRO A 119 4.19 2.02 8.71
N GLU A 120 5.00 3.09 8.77
CA GLU A 120 4.49 4.46 8.61
C GLU A 120 4.00 4.76 7.19
N HIS A 121 4.43 3.98 6.21
CA HIS A 121 4.23 4.30 4.80
C HIS A 121 3.59 3.17 3.99
N VAL A 122 3.83 1.91 4.34
CA VAL A 122 3.39 0.76 3.54
C VAL A 122 2.54 -0.22 4.34
N THR A 123 1.44 -0.67 3.73
CA THR A 123 0.47 -1.62 4.28
C THR A 123 1.12 -2.93 4.73
N ALA A 124 2.01 -3.49 3.91
CA ALA A 124 2.73 -4.71 4.25
C ALA A 124 3.58 -4.56 5.53
N GLY A 125 4.11 -3.36 5.80
CA GLY A 125 4.83 -3.06 7.03
C GLY A 125 3.91 -3.07 8.25
N VAL A 126 2.75 -2.41 8.16
CA VAL A 126 1.73 -2.39 9.22
C VAL A 126 1.27 -3.81 9.56
N LEU A 127 0.93 -4.61 8.54
CA LEU A 127 0.47 -5.97 8.73
C LEU A 127 1.58 -6.89 9.27
N ALA A 128 2.82 -6.72 8.80
CA ALA A 128 3.94 -7.50 9.30
C ALA A 128 4.21 -7.22 10.79
N TRP A 129 4.19 -5.95 11.21
CA TRP A 129 4.37 -5.60 12.63
C TRP A 129 3.26 -6.15 13.52
N ARG A 130 2.00 -6.09 13.09
CA ARG A 130 0.89 -6.74 13.83
C ARG A 130 1.11 -8.25 13.99
N VAL A 131 1.54 -8.93 12.93
CA VAL A 131 1.85 -10.38 13.01
C VAL A 131 3.03 -10.65 13.93
N LEU A 132 4.05 -9.78 13.97
CA LEU A 132 5.18 -9.92 14.89
C LEU A 132 4.74 -9.74 16.35
N GLU A 133 3.89 -8.76 16.63
CA GLU A 133 3.31 -8.51 17.95
C GLU A 133 2.45 -9.69 18.41
N ASP A 134 1.54 -10.17 17.56
CA ASP A 134 0.67 -11.32 17.87
C ASP A 134 1.47 -12.60 18.17
N LEU A 135 2.68 -12.72 17.61
CA LEU A 135 3.56 -13.87 17.78
C LEU A 135 4.63 -13.69 18.87
N GLY A 136 4.73 -12.50 19.49
CA GLY A 136 5.78 -12.16 20.44
C GLY A 136 7.19 -12.23 19.83
N LEU A 137 7.35 -11.77 18.58
CA LEU A 137 8.58 -11.83 17.79
C LEU A 137 9.22 -10.47 17.54
N GLU A 138 8.76 -9.41 18.19
CA GLU A 138 9.20 -8.02 17.97
C GLU A 138 10.70 -7.86 18.23
N GLU A 139 11.20 -8.42 19.33
CA GLU A 139 12.62 -8.35 19.70
C GLU A 139 13.50 -9.07 18.67
N ALA A 140 13.05 -10.24 18.20
CA ALA A 140 13.74 -10.99 17.15
C ALA A 140 13.73 -10.22 15.82
N ALA A 141 12.63 -9.54 15.49
CA ALA A 141 12.52 -8.69 14.32
C ALA A 141 13.51 -7.53 14.36
N VAL A 142 13.56 -6.77 15.47
CA VAL A 142 14.49 -5.64 15.61
C VAL A 142 15.95 -6.07 15.43
N LYS A 143 16.30 -7.28 15.87
CA LYS A 143 17.67 -7.84 15.71
C LYS A 143 17.94 -8.33 14.28
N GLY A 144 16.97 -8.96 13.64
CA GLY A 144 17.11 -9.65 12.34
C GLY A 144 16.83 -8.79 11.10
N ILE A 145 16.25 -7.59 11.27
CA ILE A 145 15.99 -6.67 10.14
C ILE A 145 17.31 -6.04 9.69
N GLY A 146 17.67 -6.29 8.43
CA GLY A 146 18.77 -5.58 7.79
C GLY A 146 18.42 -4.10 7.64
N SER A 147 19.32 -3.20 8.05
CA SER A 147 19.22 -1.77 7.74
C SER A 147 19.32 -1.60 6.22
N GLY A 148 18.19 -1.66 5.52
CA GLY A 148 18.12 -1.59 4.07
C GLY A 148 18.93 -0.41 3.55
N ARG A 149 20.02 -0.72 2.84
CA ARG A 149 20.64 0.18 1.87
C ARG A 149 20.26 -0.31 0.48
#